data_AF-A0A7J4R9T6-F1
#
_entry.id   AF-A0A7J4R9T6-F1
#
_cell.length_a   1.000
_cell.length_b   1.000
_cell.length_c   1.000
_cell.angle_alpha   90.00
_cell.angle_beta   90.00
_cell.angle_gamma   90.00
#
_symmetry.space_group_name_H-M   'P 1'
#
loop_
_entity.id
_entity.type
_entity.pdbx_description
1 polymer ?
#
loop_
_entity_poly.entity_id
_entity_poly.type
_entity_poly.pdbx_seq_one_letter_code
_entity_poly.pdbx_strand_id
1 'polypeptide(L)'
;RALDKASWTGLSDFEIVDLAVEAQIRSGCSITGSMDDTWAAMSPGWKVVDPSVPSIESILFEGELETGLTVMIGLRGRRKIIPDKEAFSRNSQIFDRAFASLINGSILSALSSNGMAVATSTDDFEALRISNLMIASGALAAGISGSGPAITIVCYEQDKEFLESQLKQFCEQVLITEFTTCDGLREEV
;
A
#
# COMPACT_ATOMS: atom_id res chain seq x y z
N ARG A 1 10.64 14.17 10.32
CA ARG A 1 10.74 13.66 11.71
C ARG A 1 12.13 13.79 12.32
N ALA A 2 13.14 13.00 11.93
CA ALA A 2 14.46 13.06 12.58
C ALA A 2 15.11 14.46 12.58
N LEU A 3 15.06 15.14 11.42
CA LEU A 3 15.58 16.51 11.31
C LEU A 3 14.77 17.49 12.17
N ASP A 4 13.44 17.43 12.12
CA ASP A 4 12.54 18.27 12.94
C ASP A 4 12.83 18.13 14.45
N LYS A 5 13.04 16.89 14.92
CA LYS A 5 13.45 16.59 16.31
C LYS A 5 14.83 17.17 16.62
N ALA A 6 15.78 17.08 15.69
CA ALA A 6 17.13 17.61 15.88
C ALA A 6 17.20 19.15 15.84
N SER A 7 16.34 19.80 15.06
CA SER A 7 16.27 21.26 14.92
C SER A 7 15.28 21.96 15.84
N TRP A 8 14.47 21.19 16.59
CA TRP A 8 13.49 21.70 17.57
C TRP A 8 12.48 22.63 16.91
N THR A 9 12.12 22.34 15.66
CA THR A 9 11.22 23.15 14.86
C THR A 9 9.76 22.98 15.28
N GLY A 10 9.40 21.83 15.86
CA GLY A 10 8.08 21.58 16.42
C GLY A 10 6.99 21.50 15.36
N LEU A 11 7.33 20.96 14.19
CA LEU A 11 6.41 20.85 13.07
C LEU A 11 5.32 19.81 13.37
N SER A 12 4.11 20.12 12.95
CA SER A 12 3.00 19.17 12.94
C SER A 12 3.21 18.07 11.90
N ASP A 13 2.48 16.96 12.05
CA ASP A 13 2.57 15.85 11.11
C ASP A 13 2.21 16.28 9.67
N PHE A 14 1.20 17.15 9.54
CA PHE A 14 0.79 17.76 8.27
C PHE A 14 1.92 18.56 7.62
N GLU A 15 2.60 19.43 8.37
CA GLU A 15 3.73 20.22 7.86
C GLU A 15 4.90 19.32 7.43
N ILE A 16 5.16 18.24 8.17
CA ILE A 16 6.19 17.25 7.80
C ILE A 16 5.81 16.55 6.49
N VAL A 17 4.54 16.18 6.30
CA VAL A 17 4.03 15.58 5.06
C VAL A 17 4.17 16.56 3.89
N ASP A 18 3.72 17.80 4.03
CA ASP A 18 3.82 18.81 2.96
C ASP A 18 5.28 19.07 2.56
N LEU A 19 6.19 19.15 3.53
CA LEU A 19 7.63 19.30 3.26
C LEU A 19 8.21 18.10 2.51
N ALA A 20 7.83 16.88 2.87
CA ALA A 20 8.28 15.66 2.21
C ALA A 20 7.75 15.56 0.77
N VAL A 21 6.46 15.85 0.56
CA VAL A 21 5.81 15.88 -0.76
C VAL A 21 6.52 16.89 -1.67
N GLU A 22 6.72 18.13 -1.17
CA GLU A 22 7.39 19.19 -1.94
C GLU A 22 8.85 18.83 -2.27
N ALA A 23 9.58 18.22 -1.33
CA ALA A 23 10.95 17.75 -1.57
C ALA A 23 11.00 16.65 -2.65
N GLN A 24 10.04 15.72 -2.68
CA GLN A 24 9.96 14.68 -3.70
C GLN A 24 9.65 15.24 -5.10
N ILE A 25 8.79 16.26 -5.18
CA ILE A 25 8.49 16.95 -6.45
C ILE A 25 9.72 17.72 -6.94
N ARG A 26 10.35 18.54 -6.07
CA ARG A 26 11.52 19.36 -6.44
C ARG A 26 12.74 18.55 -6.84
N SER A 27 12.92 17.37 -6.26
CA SER A 27 14.01 16.45 -6.61
C SER A 27 13.75 15.65 -7.89
N GLY A 28 12.53 15.69 -8.44
CA GLY A 28 12.14 14.90 -9.60
C GLY A 28 11.96 13.41 -9.31
N CYS A 29 11.91 13.01 -8.03
CA CYS A 29 11.71 11.62 -7.63
C CYS A 29 10.25 11.16 -7.78
N SER A 30 9.29 12.06 -7.65
CA SER A 30 7.86 11.77 -7.82
C SER A 30 7.18 12.87 -8.63
N ILE A 31 6.21 12.49 -9.46
CA ILE A 31 5.45 13.44 -10.29
C ILE A 31 4.33 14.10 -9.48
N THR A 32 3.71 13.35 -8.55
CA THR A 32 2.61 13.83 -7.68
C THR A 32 3.06 14.04 -6.24
N GLY A 33 4.35 13.81 -5.95
CA GLY A 33 4.91 13.96 -4.61
C GLY A 33 4.58 12.82 -3.65
N SER A 34 3.95 11.72 -4.11
CA SER A 34 3.76 10.49 -3.32
C SER A 34 3.17 10.75 -1.91
N MET A 35 2.09 11.53 -1.86
CA MET A 35 1.47 11.95 -0.60
C MET A 35 0.90 10.78 0.19
N ASP A 36 0.34 9.79 -0.51
CA ASP A 36 -0.12 8.51 0.04
C ASP A 36 1.02 7.72 0.69
N ASP A 37 2.17 7.57 0.01
CA ASP A 37 3.36 6.91 0.59
C ASP A 37 3.86 7.67 1.83
N THR A 38 3.82 9.01 1.79
CA THR A 38 4.27 9.87 2.88
C THR A 38 3.37 9.72 4.10
N TRP A 39 2.06 9.68 3.91
CA TRP A 39 1.11 9.42 4.99
C TRP A 39 1.24 8.02 5.59
N ALA A 40 1.44 7.00 4.75
CA ALA A 40 1.65 5.64 5.19
C ALA A 40 2.92 5.49 6.06
N ALA A 41 3.97 6.27 5.78
CA ALA A 41 5.17 6.32 6.61
C ALA A 41 5.01 7.18 7.88
N MET A 42 4.05 8.10 7.90
CA MET A 42 3.90 9.08 8.97
C MET A 42 3.04 8.57 10.12
N SER A 43 1.94 7.89 9.81
CA SER A 43 0.99 7.41 10.81
C SER A 43 0.41 6.04 10.44
N PRO A 44 0.06 5.21 11.44
CA PRO A 44 -0.37 3.83 11.21
C PRO A 44 -1.80 3.78 10.68
N GLY A 45 -2.27 2.55 10.43
CA GLY A 45 -3.60 2.31 9.90
C GLY A 45 -3.68 2.53 8.38
N TRP A 46 -4.88 2.32 7.84
CA TRP A 46 -5.16 2.54 6.43
C TRP A 46 -5.70 3.95 6.21
N LYS A 47 -5.44 4.52 5.03
CA LYS A 47 -5.91 5.86 4.64
C LYS A 47 -6.35 5.87 3.18
N VAL A 48 -7.37 6.66 2.89
CA VAL A 48 -7.68 7.13 1.53
C VAL A 48 -7.20 8.55 1.44
N VAL A 49 -6.27 8.80 0.52
CA VAL A 49 -5.59 10.08 0.37
C VAL A 49 -5.97 10.70 -0.97
N ASP A 50 -6.40 11.97 -0.95
CA ASP A 50 -6.48 12.82 -2.13
C ASP A 50 -5.18 13.62 -2.27
N PRO A 51 -4.31 13.27 -3.23
CA PRO A 51 -3.03 13.94 -3.41
C PRO A 51 -3.16 15.30 -4.11
N SER A 52 -4.37 15.73 -4.50
CA SER A 52 -4.59 16.99 -5.23
C SER A 52 -4.77 18.21 -4.32
N VAL A 53 -4.93 17.99 -3.01
CA VAL A 53 -5.15 19.02 -1.98
C VAL A 53 -3.99 19.02 -0.96
N PRO A 54 -3.82 20.08 -0.16
CA PRO A 54 -2.79 20.13 0.88
C PRO A 54 -2.95 19.02 1.94
N SER A 55 -1.87 18.67 2.65
CA SER A 55 -1.86 17.55 3.60
C SER A 55 -3.01 17.58 4.61
N ILE A 56 -3.37 18.77 5.12
CA ILE A 56 -4.41 18.97 6.12
C ILE A 56 -5.83 18.59 5.67
N GLU A 57 -6.07 18.56 4.36
CA GLU A 57 -7.35 18.17 3.74
C GLU A 57 -7.26 16.84 2.98
N SER A 58 -6.05 16.28 2.86
CA SER A 58 -5.78 15.14 1.98
C SER A 58 -6.31 13.79 2.48
N ILE A 59 -6.48 13.61 3.79
CA ILE A 59 -7.03 12.36 4.33
C ILE A 59 -8.56 12.40 4.22
N LEU A 60 -9.12 11.62 3.29
CA LEU A 60 -10.57 11.52 3.11
C LEU A 60 -11.20 10.53 4.09
N PHE A 61 -10.52 9.40 4.31
CA PHE A 61 -10.94 8.35 5.22
C PHE A 61 -9.72 7.70 5.84
N GLU A 62 -9.83 7.28 7.09
CA GLU A 62 -8.80 6.49 7.76
C GLU A 62 -9.42 5.52 8.76
N GLY A 63 -8.63 4.53 9.16
CA GLY A 63 -9.01 3.61 10.20
C GLY A 63 -7.90 2.62 10.53
N GLU A 64 -8.18 1.78 11.52
CA GLU A 64 -7.27 0.72 11.93
C GLU A 64 -7.60 -0.60 11.24
N LEU A 65 -6.63 -1.51 11.24
CA LEU A 65 -6.79 -2.88 10.79
C LEU A 65 -6.66 -3.81 11.98
N GLU A 66 -7.31 -4.97 11.88
CA GLU A 66 -7.25 -5.98 12.94
C GLU A 66 -5.81 -6.47 13.15
N THR A 67 -5.44 -6.63 14.42
CA THR A 67 -4.13 -7.18 14.81
C THR A 67 -4.11 -8.70 14.69
N GLY A 68 -2.93 -9.31 14.65
CA GLY A 68 -2.80 -10.77 14.53
C GLY A 68 -2.95 -11.29 13.09
N LEU A 69 -2.98 -10.40 12.10
CA LEU A 69 -2.87 -10.74 10.70
C LEU A 69 -1.41 -10.69 10.24
N THR A 70 -1.02 -11.70 9.48
CA THR A 70 0.29 -11.76 8.85
C THR A 70 0.22 -11.15 7.47
N VAL A 71 1.16 -10.25 7.17
CA VAL A 71 1.34 -9.62 5.87
C VAL A 71 2.60 -10.18 5.22
N MET A 72 2.47 -10.64 3.98
CA MET A 72 3.59 -11.19 3.21
C MET A 72 3.77 -10.38 1.94
N ILE A 73 5.01 -10.00 1.65
CA ILE A 73 5.35 -9.23 0.45
C ILE A 73 6.26 -10.09 -0.43
N GLY A 74 5.70 -10.60 -1.52
CA GLY A 74 6.40 -11.36 -2.53
C GLY A 74 7.12 -10.45 -3.51
N LEU A 75 8.46 -10.45 -3.50
CA LEU A 75 9.29 -9.70 -4.41
C LEU A 75 9.53 -10.50 -5.70
N ARG A 76 9.06 -9.96 -6.82
CA ARG A 76 9.16 -10.58 -8.17
C ARG A 76 10.25 -9.95 -9.04
N GLY A 77 11.30 -9.41 -8.41
CA GLY A 77 12.41 -8.75 -9.08
C GLY A 77 12.11 -7.31 -9.54
N ARG A 78 12.89 -6.84 -10.50
CA ARG A 78 12.81 -5.44 -10.98
C ARG A 78 11.59 -5.21 -11.88
N ARG A 79 11.03 -4.01 -11.77
CA ARG A 79 9.98 -3.53 -12.67
C ARG A 79 10.49 -3.52 -14.12
N LYS A 80 9.71 -4.09 -15.03
CA LYS A 80 10.03 -4.17 -16.46
C LYS A 80 9.44 -3.02 -17.27
N ILE A 81 8.29 -2.50 -16.86
CA ILE A 81 7.51 -1.49 -17.59
C ILE A 81 7.21 -0.33 -16.64
N ILE A 82 7.39 0.89 -17.11
CA ILE A 82 6.99 2.10 -16.37
C ILE A 82 5.48 2.26 -16.55
N PRO A 83 4.68 2.36 -15.48
CA PRO A 83 3.23 2.49 -15.59
C PRO A 83 2.82 3.75 -16.34
N ASP A 84 1.89 3.62 -17.28
CA ASP A 84 1.26 4.73 -17.98
C ASP A 84 0.14 5.31 -17.11
N LYS A 85 0.23 6.61 -16.78
CA LYS A 85 -0.82 7.28 -15.99
C LYS A 85 -2.18 7.22 -16.66
N GLU A 86 -2.25 7.30 -17.99
CA GLU A 86 -3.52 7.24 -18.70
C GLU A 86 -4.20 5.86 -18.56
N ALA A 87 -3.43 4.79 -18.37
CA ALA A 87 -3.97 3.46 -18.14
C ALA A 87 -4.78 3.38 -16.84
N PHE A 88 -4.32 4.05 -15.77
CA PHE A 88 -5.06 4.14 -14.51
C PHE A 88 -6.37 4.93 -14.69
N SER A 89 -6.33 6.05 -15.41
CA SER A 89 -7.54 6.83 -15.71
C SER A 89 -8.56 6.04 -16.54
N ARG A 90 -8.11 5.30 -17.55
CA ARG A 90 -8.96 4.40 -18.37
C ARG A 90 -9.65 3.33 -17.52
N ASN A 91 -8.98 2.86 -16.49
CA ASN A 91 -9.48 1.82 -15.57
C ASN A 91 -10.09 2.37 -14.28
N SER A 92 -10.40 3.67 -14.20
CA SER A 92 -10.99 4.33 -13.02
C SER A 92 -12.18 3.59 -12.42
N GLN A 93 -13.07 3.05 -13.26
CA GLN A 93 -14.23 2.25 -12.83
C GLN A 93 -13.88 0.99 -12.01
N ILE A 94 -12.68 0.43 -12.20
CA ILE A 94 -12.21 -0.72 -11.42
C ILE A 94 -11.80 -0.26 -10.02
N PHE A 95 -11.20 0.92 -9.91
CA PHE A 95 -10.84 1.54 -8.63
C PHE A 95 -12.07 1.95 -7.82
N ASP A 96 -13.16 2.35 -8.47
CA ASP A 96 -14.44 2.65 -7.80
C ASP A 96 -14.96 1.45 -6.98
N ARG A 97 -14.69 0.21 -7.42
CA ARG A 97 -15.07 -1.01 -6.67
C ARG A 97 -14.25 -1.19 -5.40
N ALA A 98 -12.95 -0.89 -5.47
CA ALA A 98 -12.07 -0.92 -4.32
C ALA A 98 -12.50 0.15 -3.30
N PHE A 99 -12.80 1.36 -3.78
CA PHE A 99 -13.29 2.45 -2.95
C PHE A 99 -14.65 2.12 -2.31
N ALA A 100 -15.60 1.58 -3.08
CA ALA A 100 -16.90 1.15 -2.55
C ALA A 100 -16.76 0.04 -1.49
N SER A 101 -15.84 -0.90 -1.66
CA SER A 101 -15.56 -1.94 -0.66
C SER A 101 -15.04 -1.34 0.64
N LEU A 102 -14.16 -0.33 0.53
CA LEU A 102 -13.60 0.38 1.67
C LEU A 102 -14.68 1.17 2.43
N ILE A 103 -15.55 1.89 1.73
CA ILE A 103 -16.67 2.63 2.34
C ILE A 103 -17.64 1.69 3.07
N ASN A 104 -17.82 0.47 2.57
CA ASN A 104 -18.66 -0.55 3.21
C ASN A 104 -17.97 -1.28 4.38
N GLY A 105 -16.75 -0.90 4.75
CA GLY A 105 -15.98 -1.50 5.84
C GLY A 105 -15.21 -2.78 5.47
N SER A 106 -15.23 -3.19 4.20
CA SER A 106 -14.53 -4.37 3.70
C SER A 106 -13.10 -4.05 3.29
N ILE A 107 -12.25 -3.70 4.27
CA ILE A 107 -10.88 -3.19 4.04
C ILE A 107 -10.00 -4.21 3.27
N LEU A 108 -10.03 -5.49 3.64
CA LEU A 108 -9.24 -6.54 2.97
C LEU A 108 -9.70 -6.80 1.53
N SER A 109 -11.01 -6.70 1.26
CA SER A 109 -11.55 -6.76 -0.10
C SER A 109 -11.15 -5.53 -0.92
N ALA A 110 -11.10 -4.34 -0.29
CA ALA A 110 -10.61 -3.13 -0.92
C ALA A 110 -9.12 -3.24 -1.30
N LEU A 111 -8.29 -3.81 -0.42
CA LEU A 111 -6.87 -4.09 -0.69
C LEU A 111 -6.72 -4.97 -1.93
N SER A 112 -7.45 -6.09 -1.98
CA SER A 112 -7.38 -7.02 -3.11
C SER A 112 -7.88 -6.38 -4.40
N SER A 113 -9.02 -5.69 -4.34
CA SER A 113 -9.64 -5.05 -5.50
C SER A 113 -8.77 -3.91 -6.05
N ASN A 114 -8.12 -3.13 -5.18
CA ASN A 114 -7.17 -2.10 -5.58
C ASN A 114 -5.95 -2.75 -6.26
N GLY A 115 -5.31 -3.74 -5.61
CA GLY A 115 -4.16 -4.42 -6.18
C GLY A 115 -4.45 -5.08 -7.53
N MET A 116 -5.64 -5.63 -7.74
CA MET A 116 -6.08 -6.15 -9.05
C MET A 116 -6.36 -5.05 -10.08
N ALA A 117 -6.89 -3.89 -9.66
CA ALA A 117 -7.08 -2.73 -10.53
C ALA A 117 -5.72 -2.18 -11.02
N VAL A 118 -4.72 -2.12 -10.14
CA VAL A 118 -3.34 -1.80 -10.50
C VAL A 118 -2.80 -2.83 -11.49
N ALA A 119 -2.91 -4.13 -11.19
CA ALA A 119 -2.40 -5.19 -12.05
C ALA A 119 -3.01 -5.13 -13.46
N THR A 120 -4.30 -4.81 -13.56
CA THR A 120 -4.99 -4.60 -14.83
C THR A 120 -4.48 -3.34 -15.55
N SER A 121 -4.19 -2.27 -14.80
CA SER A 121 -3.68 -1.01 -15.36
C SER A 121 -2.21 -1.07 -15.79
N THR A 122 -1.46 -2.04 -15.27
CA THR A 122 -0.06 -2.29 -15.63
C THR A 122 0.15 -3.52 -16.53
N ASP A 123 -0.93 -4.11 -17.04
CA ASP A 123 -0.92 -5.37 -17.83
C ASP A 123 -0.13 -6.53 -17.18
N ASP A 124 -0.14 -6.58 -15.83
CA ASP A 124 0.55 -7.61 -15.04
C ASP A 124 -0.40 -8.79 -14.78
N PHE A 125 -0.70 -9.53 -15.84
CA PHE A 125 -1.57 -10.72 -15.77
C PHE A 125 -1.00 -11.82 -14.87
N GLU A 126 0.32 -11.87 -14.70
CA GLU A 126 0.96 -12.79 -13.77
C GLU A 126 0.60 -12.45 -12.33
N ALA A 127 0.58 -11.17 -11.96
CA ALA A 127 0.14 -10.75 -10.63
C ALA A 127 -1.32 -11.08 -10.37
N LEU A 128 -2.20 -10.89 -11.36
CA LEU A 128 -3.61 -11.27 -11.26
C LEU A 128 -3.74 -12.77 -10.98
N ARG A 129 -3.00 -13.60 -11.73
CA ARG A 129 -3.00 -15.05 -11.56
C ARG A 129 -2.52 -15.46 -10.16
N ILE A 130 -1.39 -14.90 -9.70
CA ILE A 130 -0.83 -15.21 -8.38
C ILE A 130 -1.79 -14.75 -7.29
N SER A 131 -2.32 -13.52 -7.37
CA SER A 131 -3.24 -12.99 -6.35
C SER A 131 -4.50 -13.85 -6.21
N ASN A 132 -5.11 -14.24 -7.34
CA ASN A 132 -6.27 -15.13 -7.34
C ASN A 132 -5.95 -16.52 -6.78
N LEU A 133 -4.78 -17.08 -7.11
CA LEU A 133 -4.32 -18.35 -6.56
C LEU A 133 -4.17 -18.28 -5.04
N MET A 134 -3.58 -17.21 -4.52
CA MET A 134 -3.38 -17.04 -3.08
C MET A 134 -4.71 -16.89 -2.33
N ILE A 135 -5.68 -16.14 -2.88
CA ILE A 135 -7.04 -16.05 -2.32
C ILE A 135 -7.71 -17.43 -2.34
N ALA A 136 -7.64 -18.15 -3.46
CA ALA A 136 -8.20 -19.51 -3.56
C ALA A 136 -7.53 -20.51 -2.61
N SER A 137 -6.29 -20.23 -2.19
CA SER A 137 -5.50 -21.03 -1.26
C SER A 137 -5.73 -20.67 0.22
N GLY A 138 -6.59 -19.70 0.52
CA GLY A 138 -6.97 -19.32 1.89
C GLY A 138 -6.46 -17.95 2.36
N ALA A 139 -5.82 -17.15 1.50
CA ALA A 139 -5.48 -15.78 1.86
C ALA A 139 -6.75 -14.92 2.04
N LEU A 140 -6.73 -14.03 3.04
CA LEU A 140 -7.80 -13.07 3.31
C LEU A 140 -7.81 -11.93 2.29
N ALA A 141 -6.62 -11.55 1.82
CA ALA A 141 -6.46 -10.57 0.76
C ALA A 141 -5.19 -10.87 -0.06
N ALA A 142 -5.22 -10.52 -1.34
CA ALA A 142 -4.05 -10.57 -2.21
C ALA A 142 -4.14 -9.52 -3.32
N GLY A 143 -3.03 -8.85 -3.62
CA GLY A 143 -2.96 -7.89 -4.72
C GLY A 143 -1.57 -7.33 -4.93
N ILE A 144 -1.37 -6.58 -6.02
CA ILE A 144 -0.12 -5.85 -6.24
C ILE A 144 0.08 -4.79 -5.15
N SER A 145 1.33 -4.64 -4.70
CA SER A 145 1.76 -3.53 -3.85
C SER A 145 2.32 -2.37 -4.70
N GLY A 146 1.88 -1.15 -4.39
CA GLY A 146 2.21 0.05 -5.16
C GLY A 146 1.83 -0.12 -6.63
N SER A 147 2.72 0.25 -7.54
CA SER A 147 2.59 -0.01 -8.98
C SER A 147 3.32 -1.28 -9.46
N GLY A 148 3.63 -2.20 -8.53
CA GLY A 148 4.28 -3.47 -8.80
C GLY A 148 5.80 -3.40 -9.01
N PRO A 149 6.48 -4.57 -9.14
CA PRO A 149 5.87 -5.89 -9.30
C PRO A 149 5.69 -6.65 -7.99
N ALA A 150 5.87 -6.05 -6.81
CA ALA A 150 5.62 -6.78 -5.56
C ALA A 150 4.15 -7.17 -5.41
N ILE A 151 3.88 -8.31 -4.76
CA ILE A 151 2.53 -8.76 -4.43
C ILE A 151 2.42 -8.85 -2.90
N THR A 152 1.35 -8.28 -2.35
CA THR A 152 1.02 -8.36 -0.94
C THR A 152 -0.05 -9.42 -0.72
N ILE A 153 0.17 -10.30 0.26
CA ILE A 153 -0.79 -11.29 0.76
C ILE A 153 -1.07 -11.01 2.23
N VAL A 154 -2.33 -11.10 2.63
CA VAL A 154 -2.76 -11.02 4.04
C VAL A 154 -3.42 -12.33 4.41
N CYS A 155 -3.03 -12.91 5.54
CA CYS A 155 -3.56 -14.18 6.02
C CYS A 155 -3.54 -14.27 7.55
N TYR A 156 -4.17 -15.30 8.09
CA TYR A 156 -4.01 -15.64 9.50
C TYR A 156 -2.64 -16.30 9.73
N GLU A 157 -2.09 -16.10 10.93
CA GLU A 157 -0.77 -16.63 11.30
C GLU A 157 -0.67 -18.16 11.13
N GLN A 158 -1.75 -18.90 11.37
CA GLN A 158 -1.81 -20.36 11.18
C GLN A 158 -1.62 -20.82 9.73
N ASP A 159 -1.96 -19.97 8.75
CA ASP A 159 -1.92 -20.30 7.31
C ASP A 159 -0.61 -19.82 6.66
N LYS A 160 0.20 -19.06 7.41
CA LYS A 160 1.43 -18.40 6.93
C LYS A 160 2.40 -19.35 6.24
N GLU A 161 2.76 -20.45 6.88
CA GLU A 161 3.79 -21.37 6.34
C GLU A 161 3.35 -22.00 5.01
N PHE A 162 2.08 -22.39 4.92
CA PHE A 162 1.51 -22.95 3.70
C PHE A 162 1.51 -21.91 2.57
N LEU A 163 0.97 -20.72 2.82
CA LEU A 163 0.91 -19.65 1.82
C LEU A 163 2.30 -19.15 1.41
N GLU A 164 3.27 -19.16 2.32
CA GLU A 164 4.67 -18.82 2.02
C GLU A 164 5.30 -19.83 1.07
N SER A 165 5.06 -21.12 1.29
CA SER A 165 5.54 -22.17 0.39
C SER A 165 4.97 -22.03 -1.03
N GLN A 166 3.73 -21.55 -1.17
CA GLN A 166 3.11 -21.28 -2.47
C GLN A 166 3.71 -20.04 -3.12
N LEU A 167 3.80 -18.93 -2.36
CA LEU A 167 4.28 -17.65 -2.88
C LEU A 167 5.75 -17.71 -3.34
N LYS A 168 6.60 -18.48 -2.64
CA LYS A 168 8.01 -18.71 -2.99
C LYS A 168 8.21 -19.38 -4.35
N GLN A 169 7.20 -20.04 -4.92
CA GLN A 169 7.28 -20.61 -6.27
C GLN A 169 7.28 -19.52 -7.36
N PHE A 170 6.82 -18.32 -7.04
CA PHE A 170 6.64 -17.21 -7.99
C PHE A 170 7.51 -15.99 -7.69
N CYS A 171 8.15 -15.94 -6.51
CA CYS A 171 8.88 -14.78 -6.02
C CYS A 171 10.33 -15.13 -5.72
N GLU A 172 11.25 -14.19 -5.97
CA GLU A 172 12.67 -14.33 -5.64
C GLU A 172 12.89 -14.30 -4.12
N GLN A 173 12.07 -13.51 -3.42
CA GLN A 173 12.11 -13.34 -1.98
C GLN A 173 10.69 -13.10 -1.46
N VAL A 174 10.41 -13.54 -0.25
CA VAL A 174 9.19 -13.22 0.49
C VAL A 174 9.59 -12.55 1.79
N LEU A 175 9.05 -11.35 2.03
CA LEU A 175 9.15 -10.65 3.31
C LEU A 175 7.89 -10.95 4.11
N ILE A 176 8.03 -11.12 5.42
CA ILE A 176 6.93 -11.37 6.35
C ILE A 176 6.94 -10.24 7.37
N THR A 177 5.78 -9.63 7.59
CA THR A 177 5.56 -8.51 8.51
C THR A 177 4.11 -8.57 9.02
N GLU A 178 3.73 -7.58 9.82
CA GLU A 178 2.38 -7.38 10.32
C GLU A 178 1.95 -5.92 10.14
N PHE A 179 0.67 -5.64 10.36
CA PHE A 179 0.18 -4.26 10.39
C PHE A 179 0.61 -3.57 11.69
N THR A 180 1.20 -2.39 11.57
CA THR A 180 1.59 -1.57 12.74
C THR A 180 0.37 -0.91 13.36
N THR A 181 0.30 -0.92 14.70
CA THR A 181 -0.71 -0.22 15.49
C THR A 181 -0.23 1.16 15.96
N CYS A 182 -1.16 2.00 16.41
CA CYS A 182 -0.87 3.30 17.04
C CYS A 182 0.14 3.23 18.20
N ASP A 183 0.19 2.12 18.93
CA ASP A 183 1.09 1.95 20.06
C ASP A 183 2.53 1.60 19.64
N GLY A 184 2.73 0.84 18.56
CA GLY A 184 4.06 0.44 18.09
C GLY A 184 4.93 1.59 17.56
N LEU A 185 4.31 2.61 16.96
CA LEU A 185 5.04 3.79 16.45
C LEU A 185 5.55 4.73 17.55
N ARG A 186 5.03 4.63 18.79
CA ARG A 186 5.52 5.44 19.91
C ARG A 186 6.83 4.92 20.49
N GLU A 187 7.14 3.63 20.29
CA GLU A 187 8.37 3.01 20.80
C GLU A 187 9.58 3.23 19.86
N GLU A 188 9.36 3.53 18.59
CA GLU A 188 10.41 3.76 17.59
C GLU A 188 10.83 5.25 17.41
N VAL A 189 10.18 6.20 18.13
CA VAL A 189 10.38 7.66 17.95
C VAL A 189 11.17 8.34 19.06
#